data_AF-A0A9P1YID9-F1
#
_entry.id   AF-A0A9P1YID9-F1
#
_cell.length_a   1.000
_cell.length_b   1.000
_cell.length_c   1.000
_cell.angle_alpha   90.00
_cell.angle_beta   90.00
_cell.angle_gamma   90.00
#
_symmetry.space_group_name_H-M   'P 1'
#
loop_
_entity.id
_entity.type
_entity.pdbx_description
1 polymer ?
#
loop_
_entity_poly.entity_id
_entity_poly.type
_entity_poly.pdbx_seq_one_letter_code
_entity_poly.pdbx_strand_id
1 'polypeptide(L)'
;MVDKSGKPITVDAELKAGQIIDRYGDAFGKFTSPVENGDILAYDTRGLPYPESAKTYHQYEVVTDINIENVQKAFDNLSSINQRKLLQDMKDYEFTLSDIASPQTGKISKVFGAGGGIQIQLGTVVDWYEKLNLLKEIK
;
A
#
# COMPACT_ATOMS: atom_id res chain seq x y z
N MET A 1 -2.04 0.91 -16.11
CA MET A 1 -1.75 0.77 -17.57
C MET A 1 -0.92 -0.49 -17.81
N VAL A 2 -0.97 -1.09 -19.01
CA VAL A 2 -0.21 -2.30 -19.34
C VAL A 2 0.73 -2.07 -20.52
N ASP A 3 1.84 -2.80 -20.56
CA ASP A 3 2.75 -2.83 -21.70
C ASP A 3 2.17 -3.65 -22.87
N LYS A 4 2.95 -3.78 -23.95
CA LYS A 4 2.54 -4.53 -25.15
C LYS A 4 2.30 -6.02 -24.90
N SER A 5 2.80 -6.56 -23.78
CA SER A 5 2.64 -7.95 -23.36
C SER A 5 1.53 -8.11 -22.32
N GLY A 6 0.80 -7.04 -21.99
CA GLY A 6 -0.26 -7.06 -20.99
C GLY A 6 0.22 -6.98 -19.54
N LYS A 7 1.52 -6.74 -19.29
CA LYS A 7 2.07 -6.60 -17.94
C LYS A 7 1.81 -5.19 -17.40
N PRO A 8 1.43 -5.01 -16.12
CA PRO A 8 1.32 -3.70 -15.50
C PRO A 8 2.62 -2.90 -15.63
N ILE A 9 2.50 -1.62 -15.98
CA ILE A 9 3.61 -0.66 -15.97
C ILE A 9 3.66 -0.04 -14.57
N THR A 10 4.57 -0.55 -13.74
CA THR A 10 4.84 -0.05 -12.39
C THR A 10 6.35 0.06 -12.16
N VAL A 11 6.72 0.87 -11.17
CA VAL A 11 8.09 1.00 -10.66
C VAL A 11 8.07 0.92 -9.14
N ASP A 12 9.22 0.74 -8.49
CA ASP A 12 9.30 0.81 -7.03
C ASP A 12 8.84 2.19 -6.55
N ALA A 13 8.01 2.21 -5.50
CA ALA A 13 7.50 3.44 -4.89
C ALA A 13 8.51 4.12 -3.97
N GLU A 14 9.56 3.40 -3.54
CA GLU A 14 10.65 3.88 -2.68
C GLU A 14 10.16 4.66 -1.44
N LEU A 15 9.15 4.13 -0.74
CA LEU A 15 8.50 4.85 0.36
C LEU A 15 9.46 5.19 1.51
N LYS A 16 9.55 6.47 1.84
CA LYS A 16 10.45 7.06 2.86
C LYS A 16 9.71 7.54 4.08
N ALA A 17 10.39 7.51 5.22
CA ALA A 17 9.85 8.03 6.46
C ALA A 17 9.36 9.49 6.31
N GLY A 18 8.18 9.79 6.88
CA GLY A 18 7.50 11.08 6.79
C GLY A 18 6.63 11.27 5.55
N GLN A 19 6.67 10.37 4.56
CA GLN A 19 5.71 10.41 3.44
C GLN A 19 4.31 10.01 3.90
N ILE A 20 3.29 10.60 3.28
CA ILE A 20 1.88 10.29 3.56
C ILE A 20 1.27 9.54 2.38
N ILE A 21 0.51 8.50 2.68
CA ILE A 21 -0.34 7.78 1.73
C ILE A 21 -1.77 7.72 2.27
N ASP A 22 -2.75 7.68 1.38
CA ASP A 22 -4.16 7.59 1.75
C ASP A 22 -4.88 6.45 1.03
N ARG A 23 -6.09 6.14 1.48
CA ARG A 23 -7.00 5.24 0.76
C ARG A 23 -8.45 5.36 1.25
N TYR A 24 -9.35 4.84 0.42
CA TYR A 24 -10.73 4.55 0.79
C TYR A 24 -10.89 3.03 1.00
N GLY A 25 -11.37 2.59 2.16
CA GLY A 25 -11.64 1.17 2.48
C GLY A 25 -11.08 0.72 3.83
N ASP A 26 -11.17 -0.58 4.15
CA ASP A 26 -10.65 -1.19 5.39
C ASP A 26 -9.20 -1.71 5.27
N ALA A 27 -8.49 -1.85 6.39
CA ALA A 27 -7.04 -2.10 6.42
C ALA A 27 -6.61 -3.45 5.80
N PHE A 28 -7.55 -4.28 5.35
CA PHE A 28 -7.30 -5.51 4.62
C PHE A 28 -7.11 -5.28 3.10
N GLY A 29 -7.21 -4.03 2.63
CA GLY A 29 -6.76 -3.63 1.30
C GLY A 29 -5.25 -3.35 1.24
N LYS A 30 -4.66 -3.49 0.05
CA LYS A 30 -3.23 -3.21 -0.23
C LYS A 30 -2.97 -2.04 -1.18
N PHE A 31 -4.02 -1.37 -1.63
CA PHE A 31 -3.91 -0.26 -2.57
C PHE A 31 -4.13 1.07 -1.86
N THR A 32 -3.23 2.01 -2.10
CA THR A 32 -3.21 3.37 -1.55
C THR A 32 -2.94 4.39 -2.65
N SER A 33 -2.96 5.68 -2.32
CA SER A 33 -2.51 6.76 -3.20
C SER A 33 -1.56 7.69 -2.44
N PRO A 34 -0.57 8.30 -3.11
CA PRO A 34 0.32 9.24 -2.44
C PRO A 34 -0.44 10.51 -2.04
N VAL A 35 -0.05 11.14 -0.94
CA VAL A 35 -0.47 12.50 -0.56
C VAL A 35 0.77 13.38 -0.59
N GLU A 36 0.95 14.10 -1.68
CA GLU A 36 2.14 14.94 -1.91
C GLU A 36 1.83 16.37 -1.50
N ASN A 37 2.65 16.96 -0.63
CA ASN A 37 2.45 18.33 -0.12
C ASN A 37 1.06 18.60 0.50
N GLY A 38 0.39 17.55 1.00
CA GLY A 38 -0.97 17.64 1.54
C GLY A 38 -2.08 17.54 0.49
N ASP A 39 -1.74 17.41 -0.80
CA ASP A 39 -2.71 17.29 -1.88
C ASP A 39 -3.24 15.85 -1.97
N ILE A 40 -4.53 15.70 -1.66
CA ILE A 40 -5.27 14.45 -1.77
C ILE A 40 -5.73 14.28 -3.21
N LEU A 41 -5.42 13.12 -3.83
CA LEU A 41 -5.91 12.83 -5.18
C LEU A 41 -7.44 12.86 -5.22
N ALA A 42 -7.98 13.60 -6.20
CA ALA A 42 -9.41 13.68 -6.46
C ALA A 42 -10.03 12.29 -6.65
N TYR A 43 -11.21 12.08 -6.07
CA TYR A 43 -11.87 10.77 -6.00
C TYR A 43 -11.98 10.07 -7.38
N ASP A 44 -12.43 10.81 -8.39
CA ASP A 44 -12.63 10.31 -9.75
C ASP A 44 -11.34 9.94 -10.51
N THR A 45 -10.17 10.13 -9.90
CA THR A 45 -8.90 9.67 -10.45
C THR A 45 -8.50 8.27 -9.96
N ARG A 46 -9.25 7.72 -8.99
CA ARG A 46 -8.89 6.50 -8.25
C ARG A 46 -9.43 5.20 -8.85
N GLY A 47 -10.31 5.30 -9.85
CA GLY A 47 -10.85 4.13 -10.57
C GLY A 47 -11.63 3.17 -9.66
N LEU A 48 -12.37 3.70 -8.68
CA LEU A 48 -13.15 2.92 -7.73
C LEU A 48 -14.55 2.61 -8.28
N PRO A 49 -15.14 1.43 -8.02
CA PRO A 49 -16.44 1.02 -8.55
C PRO A 49 -17.64 1.54 -7.75
N TYR A 50 -17.39 2.28 -6.66
CA TYR A 50 -18.40 2.78 -5.72
C TYR A 50 -18.28 4.31 -5.61
N PRO A 51 -19.31 5.01 -5.09
CA PRO A 51 -19.22 6.44 -4.82
C PRO A 51 -18.37 6.74 -3.59
N GLU A 52 -17.88 7.98 -3.47
CA GLU A 52 -16.98 8.42 -2.40
C GLU A 52 -17.51 8.14 -0.98
N SER A 53 -18.80 8.34 -0.77
CA SER A 53 -19.45 8.13 0.53
C SER A 53 -19.55 6.65 0.94
N ALA A 54 -19.21 5.69 0.06
CA ALA A 54 -19.42 4.28 0.32
C ALA A 54 -18.33 3.64 1.21
N LYS A 55 -17.15 4.27 1.30
CA LYS A 55 -16.01 3.73 2.06
C LYS A 55 -15.36 4.83 2.89
N THR A 56 -14.89 4.47 4.07
CA THR A 56 -14.18 5.37 4.97
C THR A 56 -12.84 5.76 4.37
N TYR A 57 -12.49 7.04 4.53
CA TYR A 57 -11.21 7.62 4.16
C TYR A 57 -10.20 7.48 5.30
N HIS A 58 -8.96 7.12 4.96
CA HIS A 58 -7.86 6.95 5.91
C HIS A 58 -6.56 7.52 5.33
N GLN A 59 -5.73 8.12 6.18
CA GLN A 59 -4.36 8.51 5.86
C GLN A 59 -3.37 7.76 6.75
N TYR A 60 -2.19 7.50 6.22
CA TYR A 60 -1.11 6.80 6.91
C TYR A 60 0.20 7.55 6.68
N GLU A 61 0.96 7.75 7.75
CA GLU A 61 2.34 8.17 7.68
C GLU A 61 3.26 6.95 7.55
N VAL A 62 4.22 7.02 6.63
CA VAL A 62 5.36 6.09 6.59
C VAL A 62 6.27 6.44 7.75
N VAL A 63 6.32 5.59 8.77
CA VAL A 63 7.09 5.87 10.00
C VAL A 63 8.56 5.46 9.90
N THR A 64 8.87 4.54 9.00
CA THR A 64 10.23 4.05 8.73
C THR A 64 10.37 3.82 7.24
N ASP A 65 11.54 4.13 6.66
CA ASP A 65 11.86 3.79 5.28
C ASP A 65 11.51 2.34 4.96
N ILE A 66 10.69 2.13 3.93
CA ILE A 66 10.28 0.79 3.50
C ILE A 66 11.37 0.26 2.58
N ASN A 67 12.19 -0.63 3.14
CA ASN A 67 13.24 -1.36 2.45
C ASN A 67 13.48 -2.70 3.18
N ILE A 68 14.24 -3.60 2.56
CA ILE A 68 14.42 -4.97 3.08
C ILE A 68 15.07 -5.01 4.46
N GLU A 69 16.00 -4.10 4.75
CA GLU A 69 16.68 -4.04 6.05
C GLU A 69 15.69 -3.70 7.17
N ASN A 70 14.87 -2.67 6.96
CA ASN A 70 13.89 -2.24 7.96
C ASN A 70 12.71 -3.21 8.08
N VAL A 71 12.27 -3.83 6.99
CA VAL A 71 11.25 -4.89 7.02
C VAL A 71 11.74 -6.09 7.80
N GLN A 72 13.00 -6.52 7.61
CA GLN A 72 13.57 -7.63 8.37
C GLN A 72 13.65 -7.29 9.87
N LYS A 73 14.14 -6.09 10.22
CA LYS A 73 14.17 -5.63 11.62
C LYS A 73 12.77 -5.59 12.24
N ALA A 74 11.78 -5.10 11.50
CA ALA A 74 10.39 -5.06 11.95
C ALA A 74 9.83 -6.47 12.18
N PHE A 75 10.11 -7.40 11.27
CA PHE A 75 9.72 -8.79 11.41
C PHE A 75 10.36 -9.45 12.64
N ASP A 76 11.66 -9.24 12.86
CA ASP A 76 12.40 -9.80 13.99
C ASP A 76 11.88 -9.28 15.34
N ASN A 77 11.34 -8.05 15.35
CA ASN A 77 10.75 -7.41 16.53
C ASN A 77 9.27 -7.76 16.77
N LEU A 78 8.61 -8.47 15.85
CA LEU A 78 7.24 -8.95 16.07
C LEU A 78 7.20 -9.99 17.21
N SER A 79 6.07 -10.05 17.91
CA SER A 79 5.82 -11.17 18.83
C SER A 79 5.87 -12.51 18.08
N SER A 80 6.28 -13.59 18.74
CA SER A 80 6.36 -14.91 18.09
C SER A 80 5.01 -15.39 17.52
N ILE A 81 3.89 -14.94 18.08
CA ILE A 81 2.55 -15.21 17.56
C ILE A 81 2.36 -14.48 16.22
N ASN A 82 2.70 -13.19 16.16
CA ASN A 82 2.55 -12.41 14.93
C ASN A 82 3.55 -12.83 13.85
N GLN A 83 4.77 -13.21 14.21
CA GLN A 83 5.74 -13.78 13.25
C GLN A 83 5.17 -15.04 12.58
N ARG A 84 4.67 -16.00 13.38
CA ARG A 84 4.05 -17.23 12.83
C ARG A 84 2.86 -16.92 11.95
N LYS A 85 2.02 -15.95 12.36
CA LYS A 85 0.87 -15.54 11.57
C LYS A 85 1.29 -14.90 10.23
N LEU A 86 2.27 -14.00 10.24
CA LEU A 86 2.77 -13.39 9.01
C LEU A 86 3.39 -14.45 8.08
N LEU A 87 4.18 -15.38 8.61
CA LEU A 87 4.75 -16.49 7.82
C LEU A 87 3.66 -17.38 7.22
N GLN A 88 2.56 -17.62 7.94
CA GLN A 88 1.42 -18.37 7.43
C GLN A 88 0.70 -17.58 6.31
N ASP A 89 0.44 -16.29 6.53
CA ASP A 89 -0.19 -15.42 5.52
C ASP A 89 0.71 -15.31 4.26
N MET A 90 2.03 -15.19 4.41
CA MET A 90 3.01 -15.21 3.32
C MET A 90 2.89 -16.47 2.47
N LYS A 91 2.66 -17.63 3.12
CA LYS A 91 2.46 -18.91 2.43
C LYS A 91 1.10 -18.96 1.74
N ASP A 92 0.04 -18.53 2.41
CA ASP A 92 -1.34 -18.66 1.90
C ASP A 92 -1.64 -17.67 0.76
N TYR A 93 -0.98 -16.50 0.76
CA TYR A 93 -1.17 -15.43 -0.22
C TYR A 93 0.05 -15.22 -1.14
N GLU A 94 1.04 -16.11 -1.08
CA GLU A 94 2.21 -16.15 -1.96
C GLU A 94 2.99 -14.83 -2.05
N PHE A 95 3.34 -14.24 -0.89
CA PHE A 95 4.19 -13.05 -0.81
C PHE A 95 5.36 -13.24 0.16
N THR A 96 6.36 -12.39 0.05
CA THR A 96 7.61 -12.45 0.81
C THR A 96 7.90 -11.13 1.54
N LEU A 97 8.90 -11.12 2.43
CA LEU A 97 9.38 -9.87 3.04
C LEU A 97 9.92 -8.90 1.97
N SER A 98 10.48 -9.41 0.87
CA SER A 98 10.91 -8.60 -0.26
C SER A 98 9.73 -7.89 -0.93
N ASP A 99 8.55 -8.53 -1.02
CA ASP A 99 7.36 -7.87 -1.56
C ASP A 99 6.89 -6.75 -0.62
N ILE A 100 6.94 -6.96 0.70
CA ILE A 100 6.63 -5.90 1.69
C ILE A 100 7.61 -4.72 1.54
N ALA A 101 8.89 -5.03 1.28
CA ALA A 101 9.97 -4.06 1.14
C ALA A 101 9.99 -3.27 -0.18
N SER A 102 9.24 -3.71 -1.19
CA SER A 102 9.21 -3.07 -2.52
C SER A 102 7.78 -2.78 -2.99
N PRO A 103 7.04 -1.88 -2.32
CA PRO A 103 5.76 -1.39 -2.83
C PRO A 103 5.91 -0.84 -4.24
N GLN A 104 4.91 -1.04 -5.08
CA GLN A 104 4.94 -0.66 -6.48
C GLN A 104 4.03 0.54 -6.72
N THR A 105 4.49 1.55 -7.47
CA THR A 105 3.69 2.70 -7.88
C THR A 105 3.42 2.69 -9.37
N GLY A 106 2.26 3.19 -9.77
CA GLY A 106 1.88 3.29 -11.18
C GLY A 106 0.59 4.06 -11.42
N LYS A 107 0.33 4.32 -12.70
CA LYS A 107 -0.88 5.03 -13.13
C LYS A 107 -2.10 4.11 -13.18
N ILE A 108 -3.16 4.55 -12.51
CA ILE A 108 -4.46 3.89 -12.50
C ILE A 108 -5.06 3.97 -13.91
N SER A 109 -5.38 2.82 -14.49
CA SER A 109 -6.10 2.76 -15.77
C SER A 109 -7.51 3.36 -15.61
N LYS A 110 -8.09 3.91 -16.69
CA LYS A 110 -9.49 4.32 -16.65
C LYS A 110 -10.39 3.08 -16.56
N VAL A 111 -11.10 2.93 -15.44
CA VAL A 111 -12.03 1.85 -15.14
C VAL A 111 -13.23 2.42 -14.39
N PHE A 112 -14.42 1.86 -14.58
CA PHE A 112 -15.67 2.36 -13.97
C PHE A 112 -15.96 3.85 -14.26
N GLY A 113 -15.50 4.36 -15.42
CA GLY A 113 -15.68 5.77 -15.83
C GLY A 113 -14.68 6.76 -15.23
N ALA A 114 -13.84 6.31 -14.28
CA ALA A 114 -12.90 7.11 -13.51
C ALA A 114 -11.46 6.56 -13.64
N GLY A 115 -10.45 7.30 -13.23
CA GLY A 115 -9.05 6.84 -13.23
C GLY A 115 -8.04 7.89 -13.69
N GLY A 116 -6.80 7.46 -13.86
CA GLY A 116 -5.71 8.32 -14.30
C GLY A 116 -4.87 8.95 -13.19
N GLY A 117 -5.23 8.73 -11.93
CA GLY A 117 -4.40 9.07 -10.77
C GLY A 117 -3.22 8.10 -10.59
N ILE A 118 -2.41 8.37 -9.56
CA ILE A 118 -1.32 7.49 -9.13
C ILE A 118 -1.82 6.60 -8.00
N GLN A 119 -1.43 5.33 -8.05
CA GLN A 119 -1.70 4.35 -7.01
C GLN A 119 -0.39 3.72 -6.59
N ILE A 120 -0.31 3.41 -5.29
CA ILE A 120 0.72 2.59 -4.71
C ILE A 120 0.07 1.26 -4.31
N GLN A 121 0.67 0.16 -4.73
CA GLN A 121 0.34 -1.19 -4.31
C GLN A 121 1.39 -1.67 -3.32
N LEU A 122 0.96 -1.88 -2.08
CA LEU A 122 1.77 -2.49 -1.04
C LEU A 122 1.98 -4.00 -1.30
N GLY A 123 3.03 -4.57 -0.74
CA GLY A 123 3.35 -6.01 -0.86
C GLY A 123 2.34 -6.92 -0.17
N THR A 124 1.65 -6.40 0.85
CA THR A 124 0.57 -7.07 1.58
C THR A 124 -0.42 -6.01 2.08
N VAL A 125 -1.40 -6.41 2.89
CA VAL A 125 -2.45 -5.52 3.42
C VAL A 125 -1.89 -4.47 4.39
N VAL A 126 -2.55 -3.31 4.48
CA VAL A 126 -2.13 -2.20 5.36
C VAL A 126 -2.01 -2.63 6.83
N ASP A 127 -2.90 -3.49 7.31
CA ASP A 127 -2.86 -4.04 8.68
C ASP A 127 -1.51 -4.69 9.03
N TRP A 128 -0.84 -5.34 8.06
CA TRP A 128 0.50 -5.89 8.28
C TRP A 128 1.58 -4.81 8.34
N TYR A 129 1.47 -3.77 7.51
CA TYR A 129 2.40 -2.64 7.57
C TYR A 129 2.29 -1.87 8.89
N GLU A 130 1.08 -1.76 9.46
CA GLU A 130 0.89 -1.17 10.79
C GLU A 130 1.46 -2.05 11.90
N LYS A 131 1.23 -3.37 11.85
CA LYS A 131 1.81 -4.33 12.82
C LYS A 131 3.33 -4.38 12.78
N LEU A 132 3.92 -4.19 11.60
CA LEU A 132 5.36 -4.08 11.39
C LEU A 132 5.90 -2.68 11.77
N ASN A 133 5.04 -1.75 12.17
CA ASN A 133 5.41 -0.37 12.47
C ASN A 133 6.17 0.28 11.30
N LEU A 134 5.69 0.05 10.08
CA LEU A 134 6.15 0.69 8.84
C LEU A 134 5.19 1.81 8.40
N LEU A 135 3.90 1.62 8.69
CA LEU A 135 2.86 2.62 8.54
C LEU A 135 2.20 2.91 9.88
N LYS A 136 1.65 4.11 10.02
CA LYS A 136 0.82 4.50 11.16
C LYS A 136 -0.35 5.34 10.66
N GLU A 137 -1.57 4.94 10.98
CA GLU A 137 -2.76 5.75 10.66
C GLU A 137 -2.70 7.12 11.35
N ILE A 138 -3.00 8.18 10.59
CA ILE A 138 -3.09 9.56 11.06
C ILE A 138 -4.53 10.07 10.88
N LYS A 139 -4.94 10.97 11.78
CA LYS A 139 -6.29 11.55 11.83
C LYS A 139 -6.43 12.78 10.95
#